data_AF-A0A436RSX0-F1
#
_entry.id   AF-A0A436RSX0-F1
#
_cell.length_a   1.000
_cell.length_b   1.000
_cell.length_c   1.000
_cell.angle_alpha   90.00
_cell.angle_beta   90.00
_cell.angle_gamma   90.00
#
_symmetry.space_group_name_H-M   'P 1'
#
loop_
_entity.id
_entity.type
_entity.pdbx_description
1 polymer ?
#
loop_
_entity_poly.entity_id
_entity_poly.type
_entity_poly.pdbx_seq_one_letter_code
_entity_poly.pdbx_strand_id
1 'polypeptide(L)'
;MTQGGISYFGIRHHGPGSAGSLVKALQELQPVAVLIEGPVDASPLLPLLASPDMKPPVALLCYPEDDPAATSFWPFAEFSPEYQAALWAVANKAALRFIDLPSAARLAEKAAEAAADTEAAEAEAKDEQGEEPTRVQDPIGTLARAAGYEDGESWWSDIIEQNPEPGPIFAAIADAMTTLRDGEGSIGRLEAMREAHMRLEIAAARKEFDGPMA
;
A
#
# COMPACT_ATOMS: atom_id res chain seq x y z
N MET A 1 10.25 -27.80 4.47
CA MET A 1 10.79 -27.38 3.16
C MET A 1 9.75 -26.49 2.52
N THR A 2 9.89 -25.17 2.69
CA THR A 2 8.96 -24.15 2.22
C THR A 2 9.21 -23.89 0.74
N GLN A 3 8.37 -24.43 -0.15
CA GLN A 3 8.35 -23.99 -1.54
C GLN A 3 7.79 -22.56 -1.59
N GLY A 4 8.58 -21.61 -2.10
CA GLY A 4 8.19 -20.28 -2.62
C GLY A 4 7.04 -19.55 -1.92
N GLY A 5 7.10 -19.35 -0.60
CA GLY A 5 6.06 -18.63 0.15
C GLY A 5 6.09 -17.12 -0.14
N ILE A 6 4.90 -16.49 -0.16
CA ILE A 6 4.76 -15.02 -0.08
C ILE A 6 4.66 -14.64 1.39
N SER A 7 5.38 -13.60 1.80
CA SER A 7 5.28 -12.99 3.12
C SER A 7 4.68 -11.60 2.97
N TYR A 8 3.61 -11.30 3.70
CA TYR A 8 2.98 -9.98 3.66
C TYR A 8 3.46 -9.12 4.82
N PHE A 9 3.83 -7.87 4.52
CA PHE A 9 4.30 -6.90 5.50
C PHE A 9 3.34 -5.70 5.55
N GLY A 10 2.20 -5.87 6.24
CA GLY A 10 1.23 -4.79 6.42
C GLY A 10 1.79 -3.65 7.27
N ILE A 11 1.94 -2.47 6.69
CA ILE A 11 2.57 -1.27 7.28
C ILE A 11 1.94 0.00 6.76
N ARG A 12 2.14 1.11 7.49
CA ARG A 12 1.80 2.45 7.03
C ARG A 12 2.94 3.04 6.20
N HIS A 13 2.59 3.90 5.23
CA HIS A 13 3.51 4.56 4.30
C HIS A 13 4.53 5.53 4.94
N HIS A 14 4.44 5.76 6.25
CA HIS A 14 5.33 6.65 6.98
C HIS A 14 5.64 6.11 8.38
N GLY A 15 6.91 6.09 8.75
CA GLY A 15 7.31 5.74 10.11
C GLY A 15 8.72 5.17 10.19
N PRO A 16 9.65 5.80 10.94
CA PRO A 16 11.00 5.26 11.12
C PRO A 16 11.02 3.85 11.71
N GLY A 17 10.12 3.55 12.65
CA GLY A 17 10.02 2.22 13.28
C GLY A 17 9.41 1.19 12.33
N SER A 18 8.37 1.58 11.57
CA SER A 18 7.80 0.74 10.50
C SER A 18 8.85 0.39 9.44
N ALA A 19 9.59 1.39 8.97
CA ALA A 19 10.64 1.22 7.97
C ALA A 19 11.78 0.34 8.49
N GLY A 20 12.24 0.55 9.73
CA GLY A 20 13.25 -0.28 10.38
C GLY A 20 12.81 -1.73 10.55
N SER A 21 11.55 -1.95 10.96
CA SER A 21 10.97 -3.28 11.13
C SER A 21 10.88 -4.02 9.80
N LEU A 22 10.47 -3.34 8.73
CA LEU A 22 10.43 -3.92 7.39
C LEU A 22 11.83 -4.31 6.90
N VAL A 23 12.82 -3.42 7.02
CA VAL A 23 14.20 -3.73 6.61
C VAL A 23 14.75 -4.93 7.36
N LYS A 24 14.49 -5.03 8.67
CA LYS A 24 14.86 -6.20 9.47
C LYS A 24 14.19 -7.47 8.96
N ALA A 25 12.90 -7.43 8.68
CA ALA A 25 12.18 -8.60 8.15
C ALA A 25 12.67 -9.02 6.75
N LEU A 26 12.98 -8.08 5.86
CA LEU A 26 13.60 -8.37 4.57
C LEU A 26 14.99 -9.01 4.75
N GLN A 27 15.78 -8.50 5.71
CA GLN A 27 17.09 -9.07 6.03
C GLN A 27 17.00 -10.51 6.55
N GLU A 28 15.98 -10.85 7.33
CA GLU A 28 15.73 -12.20 7.84
C GLU A 28 15.17 -13.14 6.76
N LEU A 29 14.23 -12.66 5.95
CA LEU A 29 13.56 -13.45 4.91
C LEU A 29 14.46 -13.72 3.69
N GLN A 30 15.36 -12.78 3.35
CA GLN A 30 16.18 -12.81 2.13
C GLN A 30 15.35 -13.12 0.87
N PRO A 31 14.30 -12.34 0.56
CA PRO A 31 13.43 -12.62 -0.57
C PRO A 31 14.14 -12.50 -1.92
N VAL A 32 13.78 -13.36 -2.87
CA VAL A 32 14.23 -13.28 -4.27
C VAL A 32 13.47 -12.20 -5.06
N ALA A 33 12.29 -11.80 -4.59
CA ALA A 33 11.53 -10.68 -5.13
C ALA A 33 10.83 -9.89 -4.01
N VAL A 34 10.81 -8.56 -4.16
CA VAL A 34 10.10 -7.60 -3.32
C VAL A 34 9.01 -6.95 -4.17
N LEU A 35 7.77 -7.14 -3.75
CA LEU A 35 6.55 -6.69 -4.41
C LEU A 35 5.93 -5.57 -3.57
N ILE A 36 5.86 -4.37 -4.14
CA ILE A 36 5.37 -3.17 -3.46
C ILE A 36 3.98 -2.83 -3.99
N GLU A 37 3.05 -2.48 -3.11
CA GLU A 37 1.76 -1.91 -3.53
C GLU A 37 1.98 -0.56 -4.21
N GLY A 38 1.61 -0.46 -5.49
CA GLY A 38 1.80 0.72 -6.32
C GLY A 38 1.57 0.42 -7.79
N PRO A 39 1.64 1.43 -8.68
CA PRO A 39 1.23 1.28 -10.06
C PRO A 39 2.19 0.38 -10.86
N VAL A 40 1.71 -0.78 -11.32
CA VAL A 40 2.55 -1.80 -11.99
C VAL A 40 3.31 -1.25 -13.21
N ASP A 41 2.72 -0.33 -13.95
CA ASP A 41 3.31 0.34 -15.12
C ASP A 41 4.48 1.28 -14.78
N ALA A 42 4.65 1.65 -13.51
CA ALA A 42 5.80 2.41 -13.02
C ALA A 42 6.92 1.51 -12.45
N SER A 43 6.77 0.19 -12.44
CA SER A 43 7.80 -0.73 -11.91
C SER A 43 9.21 -0.49 -12.47
N PRO A 44 9.41 -0.20 -13.78
CA PRO A 44 10.75 0.06 -14.31
C PRO A 44 11.46 1.27 -13.70
N LEU A 45 10.73 2.18 -13.04
CA LEU A 45 11.28 3.37 -12.40
C LEU A 45 11.76 3.11 -10.96
N LEU A 46 11.27 2.06 -10.29
CA LEU A 46 11.61 1.75 -8.90
C LEU A 46 13.13 1.70 -8.62
N PRO A 47 13.98 1.09 -9.49
CA PRO A 47 15.42 1.06 -9.25
C PRO A 47 16.08 2.45 -9.19
N LEU A 48 15.46 3.48 -9.78
CA LEU A 48 15.98 4.85 -9.74
C LEU A 48 15.96 5.42 -8.32
N LEU A 49 15.09 4.93 -7.43
CA LEU A 49 15.06 5.33 -6.03
C LEU A 49 16.38 5.04 -5.30
N ALA A 50 17.13 4.03 -5.76
CA ALA A 50 18.43 3.66 -5.20
C ALA A 50 19.62 4.38 -5.86
N SER A 51 19.37 5.31 -6.79
CA SER A 51 20.45 6.12 -7.36
C SER A 51 21.10 7.00 -6.28
N PRO A 52 22.44 7.09 -6.21
CA PRO A 52 23.12 7.99 -5.27
C PRO A 52 22.76 9.47 -5.43
N ASP A 53 22.29 9.86 -6.62
CA ASP A 53 21.85 11.23 -6.92
C ASP A 53 20.38 11.47 -6.53
N MET A 54 19.62 10.41 -6.22
CA MET A 54 18.24 10.51 -5.75
C MET A 54 18.24 10.88 -4.26
N LYS A 55 17.72 12.07 -3.95
CA LYS A 55 17.67 12.60 -2.57
C LYS A 55 16.22 12.82 -2.14
N PRO A 56 15.66 11.95 -1.28
CA PRO A 56 14.33 12.14 -0.73
C PRO A 56 14.19 13.49 0.04
N PRO A 57 12.99 14.09 0.12
CA PRO A 57 11.74 13.55 -0.38
C PRO A 57 11.64 13.64 -1.91
N VAL A 58 11.26 12.53 -2.54
CA VAL A 58 10.98 12.44 -3.98
C VAL A 58 9.59 11.84 -4.18
N ALA A 59 9.05 11.94 -5.39
CA ALA A 59 7.76 11.35 -5.68
C ALA A 59 7.72 10.78 -7.10
N LEU A 60 6.98 9.69 -7.24
CA LEU A 60 6.49 9.23 -8.54
C LEU A 60 5.20 10.00 -8.84
N LEU A 61 5.14 10.59 -10.03
CA LEU A 61 3.94 11.26 -10.55
C LEU A 61 3.46 10.54 -11.81
N CYS A 62 2.16 10.26 -11.86
CA CYS A 62 1.49 9.76 -13.06
C CYS A 62 0.32 10.68 -13.38
N TYR A 63 0.26 11.16 -14.61
CA TYR A 63 -0.76 12.09 -15.09
C TYR A 63 -1.04 11.87 -16.59
N PRO A 64 -2.27 12.12 -17.06
CA PRO A 64 -2.59 12.21 -18.49
C PRO A 64 -1.81 13.36 -19.16
N GLU A 65 -1.32 13.14 -20.37
CA GLU A 65 -0.57 14.17 -21.12
C GLU A 65 -1.40 15.44 -21.39
N ASP A 66 -2.70 15.26 -21.63
CA ASP A 66 -3.67 16.31 -21.92
C ASP A 66 -4.28 16.97 -20.69
N ASP A 67 -4.14 16.36 -19.51
CA ASP A 67 -4.56 16.93 -18.23
C ASP A 67 -3.56 16.67 -17.09
N PRO A 68 -2.44 17.44 -17.03
CA PRO A 68 -1.48 17.33 -15.95
C PRO A 68 -2.04 17.65 -14.54
N ALA A 69 -3.20 18.31 -14.43
CA ALA A 69 -3.80 18.61 -13.14
C ALA A 69 -4.42 17.34 -12.52
N ALA A 70 -4.88 16.40 -13.34
CA ALA A 70 -5.32 15.07 -12.93
C ALA A 70 -4.12 14.16 -12.58
N THR A 71 -3.35 14.53 -11.57
CA THR A 71 -2.16 13.78 -11.15
C THR A 71 -2.47 12.79 -10.01
N SER A 72 -1.80 11.65 -10.03
CA SER A 72 -1.61 10.78 -8.87
C SER A 72 -0.17 10.79 -8.41
N PHE A 73 0.03 10.79 -7.09
CA PHE A 73 1.31 11.03 -6.44
C PHE A 73 1.61 9.90 -5.45
N TRP A 74 2.83 9.37 -5.52
CA TRP A 74 3.37 8.42 -4.56
C TRP A 74 4.66 9.01 -3.95
N PRO A 75 4.61 9.54 -2.72
CA PRO A 75 5.78 10.10 -2.05
C PRO A 75 6.71 9.02 -1.54
N PHE A 76 8.00 9.34 -1.56
CA PHE A 76 9.04 8.57 -0.92
C PHE A 76 9.89 9.51 -0.07
N ALA A 77 9.95 9.22 1.23
CA ALA A 77 10.86 9.83 2.18
C ALA A 77 11.86 8.78 2.70
N GLU A 78 12.92 9.23 3.37
CA GLU A 78 13.90 8.31 3.99
C GLU A 78 13.25 7.35 4.99
N PHE A 79 12.13 7.75 5.61
CA PHE A 79 11.35 6.93 6.55
C PHE A 79 10.15 6.24 5.92
N SER A 80 10.01 6.26 4.59
CA SER A 80 8.97 5.49 3.89
C SER A 80 9.41 4.03 3.78
N PRO A 81 8.61 3.07 4.26
CA PRO A 81 8.98 1.65 4.13
C PRO A 81 9.15 1.20 2.68
N GLU A 82 8.38 1.73 1.73
CA GLU A 82 8.47 1.42 0.30
C GLU A 82 9.82 1.88 -0.28
N TYR A 83 10.29 3.06 0.14
CA TYR A 83 11.60 3.57 -0.24
C TYR A 83 12.71 2.65 0.31
N GLN A 84 12.62 2.30 1.60
CA GLN A 84 13.60 1.39 2.22
C GLN A 84 13.57 -0.02 1.61
N ALA A 85 12.40 -0.54 1.24
CA ALA A 85 12.25 -1.80 0.54
C ALA A 85 12.89 -1.76 -0.86
N ALA A 86 12.71 -0.67 -1.61
CA ALA A 86 13.36 -0.47 -2.90
C ALA A 86 14.89 -0.42 -2.77
N LEU A 87 15.42 0.32 -1.79
CA LEU A 87 16.86 0.36 -1.50
C LEU A 87 17.40 -1.04 -1.16
N TRP A 88 16.71 -1.76 -0.27
CA TRP A 88 17.09 -3.11 0.13
C TRP A 88 17.10 -4.06 -1.06
N ALA A 89 16.05 -4.04 -1.90
CA ALA A 89 15.93 -4.93 -3.05
C ALA A 89 17.06 -4.71 -4.07
N VAL A 90 17.35 -3.45 -4.39
CA VAL A 90 18.46 -3.10 -5.30
C VAL A 90 19.80 -3.55 -4.72
N ALA A 91 20.06 -3.28 -3.43
CA ALA A 91 21.31 -3.66 -2.78
C ALA A 91 21.53 -5.18 -2.74
N ASN A 92 20.45 -5.94 -2.56
CA ASN A 92 20.48 -7.40 -2.46
C ASN A 92 20.21 -8.13 -3.79
N LYS A 93 20.02 -7.39 -4.89
CA LYS A 93 19.72 -7.93 -6.22
C LYS A 93 18.43 -8.78 -6.26
N ALA A 94 17.48 -8.48 -5.38
CA ALA A 94 16.15 -9.04 -5.47
C ALA A 94 15.38 -8.38 -6.63
N ALA A 95 14.48 -9.13 -7.27
CA ALA A 95 13.56 -8.53 -8.22
C ALA A 95 12.67 -7.50 -7.50
N LEU A 96 12.38 -6.38 -8.14
CA LEU A 96 11.64 -5.27 -7.53
C LEU A 96 10.52 -4.83 -8.46
N ARG A 97 9.27 -4.87 -7.98
CA ARG A 97 8.08 -4.56 -8.78
C ARG A 97 7.01 -3.86 -7.96
N PHE A 98 6.25 -3.00 -8.64
CA PHE A 98 4.92 -2.63 -8.19
C PHE A 98 3.91 -3.71 -8.63
N ILE A 99 2.85 -3.92 -7.84
CA ILE A 99 1.88 -4.99 -8.10
C ILE A 99 0.40 -4.57 -8.09
N ASP A 100 0.11 -3.29 -7.85
CA ASP A 100 -1.26 -2.76 -7.87
C ASP A 100 -1.64 -2.26 -9.27
N LEU A 101 -2.90 -1.88 -9.46
CA LEU A 101 -3.46 -1.43 -10.74
C LEU A 101 -2.56 -0.41 -11.44
N PRO A 102 -2.49 -0.45 -12.79
CA PRO A 102 -1.79 0.56 -13.57
C PRO A 102 -2.27 1.98 -13.22
N SER A 103 -1.38 2.96 -13.33
CA SER A 103 -1.66 4.36 -13.00
C SER A 103 -2.92 4.90 -13.69
N ALA A 104 -3.15 4.52 -14.96
CA ALA A 104 -4.32 4.90 -15.74
C ALA A 104 -5.65 4.44 -15.14
N ALA A 105 -5.69 3.32 -14.40
CA ALA A 105 -6.92 2.84 -13.77
C ALA A 105 -7.39 3.79 -12.65
N ARG A 106 -6.46 4.36 -11.88
CA ARG A 106 -6.76 5.37 -10.85
C ARG A 106 -7.21 6.71 -11.45
N LEU A 107 -6.63 7.07 -12.59
CA LEU A 107 -7.01 8.30 -13.32
C LEU A 107 -8.42 8.20 -13.91
N ALA A 108 -8.77 7.05 -14.49
CA ALA A 108 -10.10 6.82 -15.04
C ALA A 108 -11.21 6.88 -13.97
N GLU A 109 -10.92 6.40 -12.75
CA GLU A 109 -11.87 6.51 -11.65
C GLU A 109 -12.03 7.94 -11.16
N LYS A 110 -10.94 8.68 -10.92
CA LYS A 110 -11.01 10.10 -10.56
C LYS A 110 -11.79 10.92 -11.59
N ALA A 111 -11.62 10.62 -12.88
CA ALA A 111 -12.38 11.26 -13.94
C ALA A 111 -13.88 10.90 -13.90
N ALA A 112 -14.21 9.64 -13.58
CA ALA A 112 -15.60 9.20 -13.42
C ALA A 112 -16.26 9.82 -12.17
N GLU A 113 -15.53 9.93 -11.05
CA GLU A 113 -15.97 10.63 -9.84
C GLU A 113 -16.20 12.11 -10.13
N ALA A 114 -15.26 12.80 -10.78
CA ALA A 114 -15.42 14.20 -11.14
C ALA A 114 -16.60 14.44 -12.11
N ALA A 115 -16.83 13.51 -13.05
CA ALA A 115 -18.00 13.56 -13.93
C ALA A 115 -19.31 13.33 -13.16
N ALA A 116 -19.33 12.39 -12.22
CA ALA A 116 -20.48 12.14 -11.36
C ALA A 116 -20.78 13.32 -10.42
N ASP A 117 -19.76 13.97 -9.85
CA ASP A 117 -19.90 15.19 -9.05
C ASP A 117 -20.44 16.36 -9.90
N THR A 118 -20.04 16.44 -11.17
CA THR A 118 -20.54 17.47 -12.09
C THR A 118 -22.01 17.21 -12.45
N GLU A 119 -22.38 15.95 -12.73
CA GLU A 119 -23.77 15.55 -12.98
C GLU A 119 -24.65 15.68 -11.72
N ALA A 120 -24.11 15.39 -10.54
CA ALA A 120 -24.76 15.59 -9.25
C ALA A 120 -24.95 17.08 -8.96
N ALA A 121 -23.95 17.94 -9.21
CA ALA A 121 -24.08 19.39 -9.08
C ALA A 121 -25.10 19.99 -10.07
N GLU A 122 -25.27 19.38 -11.25
CA GLU A 122 -26.33 19.75 -12.21
C GLU A 122 -27.71 19.19 -11.80
N ALA A 123 -27.75 18.03 -11.12
CA ALA A 123 -28.96 17.41 -10.60
C ALA A 123 -29.42 18.00 -9.25
N GLU A 124 -28.54 18.57 -8.43
CA GLU A 124 -28.86 19.23 -7.14
C GLU A 124 -29.68 20.53 -7.30
N ALA A 125 -29.97 20.96 -8.53
CA ALA A 125 -31.06 21.89 -8.80
C ALA A 125 -32.46 21.26 -8.65
N LYS A 126 -32.56 19.92 -8.47
CA LYS A 126 -33.78 19.14 -8.26
C LYS A 126 -33.49 17.86 -7.46
N ASP A 127 -33.94 17.85 -6.21
CA ASP A 127 -34.00 16.73 -5.25
C ASP A 127 -32.81 16.57 -4.29
N GLU A 128 -33.00 17.13 -3.10
CA GLU A 128 -32.30 16.77 -1.87
C GLU A 128 -32.78 15.38 -1.39
N GLN A 129 -32.06 14.31 -1.72
CA GLN A 129 -32.18 13.05 -1.00
C GLN A 129 -30.80 12.46 -0.72
N GLY A 130 -30.43 12.49 0.56
CA GLY A 130 -29.12 12.18 1.09
C GLY A 130 -28.58 10.81 0.68
N GLU A 131 -27.39 10.84 0.09
CA GLU A 131 -26.48 9.71 0.09
C GLU A 131 -25.93 9.53 1.50
N GLU A 132 -26.13 8.35 2.10
CA GLU A 132 -25.44 8.00 3.34
C GLU A 132 -23.94 7.93 3.06
N PRO A 133 -23.08 8.63 3.83
CA PRO A 133 -21.65 8.55 3.63
C PRO A 133 -21.22 7.10 3.82
N THR A 134 -20.60 6.52 2.80
CA THR A 134 -19.83 5.27 2.90
C THR A 134 -18.96 5.39 4.14
N ARG A 135 -19.30 4.63 5.20
CA ARG A 135 -18.52 4.64 6.44
C ARG A 135 -17.09 4.32 6.07
N VAL A 136 -16.20 5.31 6.23
CA VAL A 136 -14.76 5.08 6.18
C VAL A 136 -14.48 4.07 7.29
N GLN A 137 -14.22 2.83 6.90
CA GLN A 137 -13.84 1.78 7.82
C GLN A 137 -12.50 2.20 8.41
N ASP A 138 -12.40 2.20 9.75
CA ASP A 138 -11.15 2.46 10.47
C ASP A 138 -10.75 1.18 11.23
N PRO A 139 -10.15 0.19 10.54
CA PRO A 139 -9.68 -1.04 11.16
C PRO A 139 -8.68 -0.77 12.27
N ILE A 140 -7.74 0.16 12.05
CA ILE A 140 -6.70 0.49 13.03
C ILE A 140 -7.30 1.14 14.27
N GLY A 141 -8.20 2.11 14.13
CA GLY A 141 -8.89 2.69 15.28
C GLY A 141 -9.78 1.68 16.02
N THR A 142 -10.29 0.66 15.33
CA THR A 142 -11.02 -0.45 15.97
C THR A 142 -10.08 -1.30 16.84
N LEU A 143 -8.89 -1.64 16.35
CA LEU A 143 -7.85 -2.32 17.15
C LEU A 143 -7.39 -1.46 18.33
N ALA A 144 -7.17 -0.17 18.09
CA ALA A 144 -6.74 0.77 19.12
C ALA A 144 -7.75 0.83 20.27
N ARG A 145 -9.04 1.01 19.96
CA ARG A 145 -10.10 1.02 20.98
C ARG A 145 -10.19 -0.30 21.73
N ALA A 146 -10.04 -1.44 21.04
CA ALA A 146 -10.02 -2.75 21.69
C ALA A 146 -8.81 -2.91 22.63
N ALA A 147 -7.68 -2.26 22.32
CA ALA A 147 -6.48 -2.22 23.15
C ALA A 147 -6.52 -1.14 24.25
N GLY A 148 -7.60 -0.35 24.36
CA GLY A 148 -7.77 0.69 25.37
C GLY A 148 -7.19 2.06 25.00
N TYR A 149 -6.86 2.28 23.73
CA TYR A 149 -6.41 3.56 23.19
C TYR A 149 -7.59 4.41 22.70
N GLU A 150 -7.45 5.73 22.75
CA GLU A 150 -8.45 6.68 22.25
C GLU A 150 -8.48 6.74 20.72
N ASP A 151 -7.33 6.56 20.08
CA ASP A 151 -7.14 6.70 18.64
C ASP A 151 -6.07 5.76 18.07
N GLY A 152 -6.14 5.53 16.75
CA GLY A 152 -5.24 4.65 16.03
C GLY A 152 -3.80 5.15 15.89
N GLU A 153 -3.57 6.47 15.93
CA GLU A 153 -2.22 7.04 15.82
C GLU A 153 -1.41 6.77 17.09
N SER A 154 -2.01 7.01 18.26
CA SER A 154 -1.40 6.74 19.56
C SER A 154 -1.04 5.26 19.70
N TRP A 155 -1.97 4.37 19.33
CA TRP A 155 -1.73 2.93 19.34
C TRP A 155 -0.60 2.53 18.37
N TRP A 156 -0.61 3.05 17.13
CA TRP A 156 0.43 2.74 16.14
C TRP A 156 1.81 3.25 16.60
N SER A 157 1.87 4.46 17.12
CA SER A 157 3.09 5.07 17.64
C SER A 157 3.71 4.20 18.73
N ASP A 158 2.93 3.79 19.73
CA ASP A 158 3.44 3.03 20.86
C ASP A 158 3.84 1.60 20.47
N ILE A 159 3.00 0.92 19.69
CA ILE A 159 3.14 -0.52 19.41
C ILE A 159 4.10 -0.79 18.25
N ILE A 160 4.14 0.09 17.25
CA ILE A 160 4.90 -0.11 16.00
C ILE A 160 6.12 0.81 15.93
N GLU A 161 5.93 2.11 16.15
CA GLU A 161 7.00 3.08 15.89
C GLU A 161 8.05 3.13 17.01
N GLN A 162 7.60 3.03 18.26
CA GLN A 162 8.46 3.23 19.44
C GLN A 162 8.81 1.94 20.16
N ASN A 163 8.17 0.82 19.83
CA ASN A 163 8.39 -0.45 20.52
C ASN A 163 9.75 -1.06 20.14
N PRO A 164 10.71 -1.19 21.07
CA PRO A 164 12.02 -1.77 20.77
C PRO A 164 11.97 -3.30 20.58
N GLU A 165 10.93 -3.96 21.08
CA GLU A 165 10.73 -5.41 20.98
C GLU A 165 9.30 -5.72 20.48
N PRO A 166 8.96 -5.38 19.22
CA PRO A 166 7.59 -5.50 18.71
C PRO A 166 7.14 -6.95 18.46
N GLY A 167 7.98 -7.94 18.75
CA GLY A 167 7.69 -9.35 18.49
C GLY A 167 7.47 -9.62 16.99
N PRO A 168 6.66 -10.63 16.62
CA PRO A 168 6.36 -10.96 15.23
C PRO A 168 5.28 -10.01 14.67
N ILE A 169 5.61 -8.73 14.56
CA ILE A 169 4.61 -7.67 14.36
C ILE A 169 3.76 -7.84 13.09
N PHE A 170 4.36 -8.28 11.99
CA PHE A 170 3.64 -8.47 10.74
C PHE A 170 2.64 -9.63 10.79
N ALA A 171 2.96 -10.70 11.52
CA ALA A 171 2.01 -11.78 11.75
C ALA A 171 0.83 -11.29 12.60
N ALA A 172 1.10 -10.53 13.66
CA ALA A 172 0.06 -9.94 14.50
C ALA A 172 -0.86 -8.98 13.72
N ILE A 173 -0.28 -8.13 12.86
CA ILE A 173 -1.06 -7.24 11.98
C ILE A 173 -1.89 -8.05 10.99
N ALA A 174 -1.32 -9.09 10.35
CA ALA A 174 -2.05 -9.93 9.41
C ALA A 174 -3.23 -10.65 10.06
N ASP A 175 -3.04 -11.21 11.26
CA ASP A 175 -4.10 -11.88 12.02
C ASP A 175 -5.20 -10.90 12.43
N ALA A 176 -4.82 -9.71 12.90
CA ALA A 176 -5.76 -8.66 13.29
C ALA A 176 -6.60 -8.19 12.08
N MET A 177 -5.97 -7.90 10.95
CA MET A 177 -6.67 -7.46 9.73
C MET A 177 -7.57 -8.54 9.15
N THR A 178 -7.14 -9.81 9.19
CA THR A 178 -7.97 -10.94 8.77
C THR A 178 -9.23 -11.04 9.64
N THR A 179 -9.07 -10.91 10.96
CA THR A 179 -10.19 -10.98 11.91
C THR A 179 -11.20 -9.86 11.69
N LEU A 180 -10.73 -8.63 11.44
CA LEU A 180 -11.63 -7.51 11.17
C LEU A 180 -12.39 -7.70 9.86
N ARG A 181 -11.72 -8.21 8.83
CA ARG A 181 -12.30 -8.46 7.51
C ARG A 181 -13.40 -9.53 7.54
N ASP A 182 -13.27 -10.57 8.35
CA ASP A 182 -14.29 -11.62 8.49
C ASP A 182 -15.65 -11.07 8.99
N GLY A 183 -15.65 -9.93 9.66
CA GLY A 183 -16.85 -9.23 10.13
C GLY A 183 -17.38 -8.15 9.19
N GLU A 184 -16.70 -7.87 8.08
CA GLU A 184 -17.02 -6.74 7.20
C GLU A 184 -17.86 -7.13 5.97
N GLY A 185 -18.58 -6.14 5.44
CA GLY A 185 -19.39 -6.26 4.23
C GLY A 185 -18.56 -6.28 2.94
N SER A 186 -19.23 -6.14 1.80
CA SER A 186 -18.53 -6.10 0.50
C SER A 186 -17.58 -4.90 0.41
N ILE A 187 -16.33 -5.16 0.01
CA ILE A 187 -15.36 -4.11 -0.34
C ILE A 187 -15.83 -3.33 -1.58
N GLY A 188 -15.41 -2.07 -1.68
CA GLY A 188 -15.70 -1.22 -2.83
C GLY A 188 -15.18 -1.81 -4.15
N ARG A 189 -15.79 -1.42 -5.28
CA ARG A 189 -15.45 -1.94 -6.61
C ARG A 189 -13.97 -1.78 -6.94
N LEU A 190 -13.39 -0.61 -6.64
CA LEU A 190 -11.97 -0.35 -6.86
C LEU A 190 -11.09 -1.28 -6.05
N GLU A 191 -11.31 -1.37 -4.74
CA GLU A 191 -10.53 -2.23 -3.85
C GLU A 191 -10.61 -3.70 -4.29
N ALA A 192 -11.78 -4.16 -4.75
CA ALA A 192 -11.91 -5.49 -5.35
C ALA A 192 -11.05 -5.68 -6.61
N MET A 193 -10.99 -4.66 -7.49
CA MET A 193 -10.13 -4.68 -8.68
C MET A 193 -8.65 -4.67 -8.31
N ARG A 194 -8.25 -3.84 -7.35
CA ARG A 194 -6.87 -3.74 -6.83
C ARG A 194 -6.41 -5.06 -6.24
N GLU A 195 -7.19 -5.64 -5.32
CA GLU A 195 -6.88 -6.94 -4.73
C GLU A 195 -6.82 -8.06 -5.77
N ALA A 196 -7.73 -8.06 -6.75
CA ALA A 196 -7.70 -9.04 -7.82
C ALA A 196 -6.44 -8.90 -8.68
N HIS A 197 -6.03 -7.68 -9.01
CA HIS A 197 -4.82 -7.40 -9.77
C HIS A 197 -3.57 -7.82 -9.01
N MET A 198 -3.42 -7.40 -7.75
CA MET A 198 -2.31 -7.82 -6.89
C MET A 198 -2.19 -9.34 -6.76
N ARG A 199 -3.32 -10.06 -6.63
CA ARG A 199 -3.31 -11.54 -6.62
C ARG A 199 -2.79 -12.14 -7.92
N LEU A 200 -3.10 -11.54 -9.07
CA LEU A 200 -2.58 -11.98 -10.37
C LEU A 200 -1.08 -11.72 -10.48
N GLU A 201 -0.60 -10.55 -10.07
CA GLU A 201 0.82 -10.20 -10.09
C GLU A 201 1.65 -11.09 -9.15
N ILE A 202 1.15 -11.36 -7.93
CA ILE A 202 1.78 -12.32 -7.01
C ILE A 202 1.83 -13.73 -7.64
N ALA A 203 0.76 -14.15 -8.31
CA ALA A 203 0.72 -15.46 -8.99
C ALA A 203 1.68 -15.51 -10.20
N ALA A 204 1.91 -14.38 -10.89
CA ALA A 204 2.90 -14.28 -11.96
C ALA A 204 4.32 -14.35 -11.39
N ALA A 205 4.62 -13.59 -10.32
CA ALA A 205 5.90 -13.61 -9.63
C ALA A 205 6.26 -15.02 -9.14
N ARG A 206 5.30 -15.76 -8.57
CA ARG A 206 5.46 -17.17 -8.15
C ARG A 206 5.84 -18.14 -9.27
N LYS A 207 5.49 -17.83 -10.52
CA LYS A 207 5.87 -18.65 -11.68
C LYS A 207 7.26 -18.27 -12.21
N GLU A 208 7.68 -17.04 -11.97
CA GLU A 208 8.93 -16.49 -12.48
C GLU A 208 10.11 -16.72 -11.53
N PHE A 209 9.87 -16.60 -10.22
CA PHE A 209 10.91 -16.66 -9.20
C PHE A 209 10.80 -17.92 -8.34
N ASP A 210 11.93 -18.60 -8.14
CA ASP A 210 12.05 -19.74 -7.24
C ASP A 210 12.73 -19.28 -5.93
N GLY A 211 11.92 -19.04 -4.89
CA GLY A 211 12.40 -18.58 -3.59
C GLY A 211 11.35 -17.82 -2.77
N PRO A 212 11.68 -17.41 -1.54
CA PRO A 212 10.80 -16.57 -0.73
C PRO A 212 10.55 -15.22 -1.40
N MET A 213 9.33 -14.69 -1.29
CA MET A 213 8.98 -13.36 -1.79
C MET A 213 8.37 -12.51 -0.67
N ALA A 214 8.61 -11.21 -0.76
CA ALA A 214 8.09 -10.17 0.11
C ALA A 214 7.06 -9.33 -0.64
#